data_AF-A0A4D4LV83-F1
#
_entry.id   AF-A0A4D4LV83-F1
#
_cell.length_a   1.000
_cell.length_b   1.000
_cell.length_c   1.000
_cell.angle_alpha   90.00
_cell.angle_beta   90.00
_cell.angle_gamma   90.00
#
_symmetry.space_group_name_H-M   'P 1'
#
loop_
_entity.id
_entity.type
_entity.pdbx_description
1 polymer ?
#
loop_
_entity_poly.entity_id
_entity_poly.type
_entity_poly.pdbx_seq_one_letter_code
_entity_poly.pdbx_strand_id
1 'polypeptide(L)'
;MPSRPLSEIIVRTVLLAVVAFAAAAVFNQYKGLPLAVVLFLAVLVITDFVLRRTAYGRKIFALGGSIEASRRAGINVAAVRISVYAISGTFAAIGGLFIASKIASANQGAGAGDLLMNAIAAAVIGGTSLFGGRGRTWNALLGVLVIVSIQYGLALQGIASPVQYMITGGVLLATVVIDAVTRKTQKSAGRA
;
A
#
# COMPACT_ATOMS: atom_id res chain seq x y z
N MET A 1 -1.02 -2.22 -31.86
CA MET A 1 -0.57 -2.21 -30.45
C MET A 1 0.94 -2.03 -30.46
N PRO A 2 1.53 -0.88 -30.09
CA PRO A 2 2.98 -0.78 -30.04
C PRO A 2 3.47 -1.62 -28.86
N SER A 3 3.94 -2.83 -29.13
CA SER A 3 4.65 -3.65 -28.16
C SER A 3 5.83 -2.83 -27.65
N ARG A 4 5.91 -2.64 -26.33
CA ARG A 4 7.14 -2.11 -25.73
C ARG A 4 8.32 -2.94 -26.26
N PRO A 5 9.43 -2.29 -26.67
CA PRO A 5 10.54 -3.01 -27.27
C PRO A 5 11.02 -4.10 -26.31
N LEU A 6 11.28 -5.29 -26.85
CA LEU A 6 11.69 -6.48 -26.08
C LEU A 6 12.89 -6.16 -25.15
N SER A 7 13.77 -5.27 -25.59
CA SER A 7 14.90 -4.75 -24.83
C SER A 7 14.48 -4.05 -23.54
N GLU A 8 13.38 -3.30 -23.51
CA GLU A 8 12.91 -2.61 -22.30
C GLU A 8 12.37 -3.61 -21.26
N ILE A 9 11.69 -4.67 -21.73
CA ILE A 9 11.17 -5.73 -20.85
C ILE A 9 12.33 -6.52 -20.26
N ILE A 10 13.28 -6.93 -21.10
CA ILE A 10 14.46 -7.69 -20.66
C ILE A 10 15.29 -6.85 -19.68
N VAL A 11 15.58 -5.59 -20.00
CA VAL A 11 16.34 -4.70 -19.12
C VAL A 11 15.65 -4.54 -17.76
N ARG A 12 14.34 -4.25 -17.71
CA ARG A 12 13.63 -4.11 -16.42
C ARG A 12 13.60 -5.41 -15.62
N THR A 13 13.37 -6.55 -16.28
CA THR A 13 13.34 -7.85 -15.61
C THR A 13 14.73 -8.22 -15.07
N VAL A 14 15.79 -8.01 -15.84
CA VAL A 14 17.17 -8.26 -15.41
C VAL A 14 17.57 -7.32 -14.27
N LEU A 15 17.23 -6.04 -14.34
CA LEU A 15 17.52 -5.08 -13.27
C LEU A 15 16.82 -5.47 -11.96
N LEU A 16 15.53 -5.85 -12.03
CA LEU A 16 14.78 -6.33 -10.87
C LEU A 16 15.37 -7.64 -10.33
N ALA A 17 15.76 -8.56 -11.20
CA ALA A 17 16.39 -9.82 -10.81
C ALA A 17 17.76 -9.62 -10.14
N VAL A 18 18.59 -8.72 -10.67
CA VAL A 18 19.90 -8.36 -10.10
C VAL A 18 19.74 -7.70 -8.74
N VAL A 19 18.81 -6.75 -8.61
CA VAL A 19 18.52 -6.09 -7.32
C VAL A 19 18.00 -7.09 -6.30
N ALA A 20 17.07 -7.98 -6.69
CA ALA A 20 16.54 -9.01 -5.82
C ALA A 20 17.61 -10.03 -5.39
N PHE A 21 18.48 -10.44 -6.32
CA PHE A 21 19.57 -11.37 -6.06
C PHE A 21 20.66 -10.75 -5.18
N ALA A 22 21.05 -9.50 -5.43
CA ALA A 22 21.99 -8.76 -4.60
C ALA A 22 21.47 -8.58 -3.17
N ALA A 23 20.20 -8.19 -3.02
CA ALA A 23 19.56 -8.14 -1.70
C ALA A 23 19.58 -9.51 -1.01
N ALA A 24 19.21 -10.57 -1.74
CA ALA A 24 19.22 -11.93 -1.20
C ALA A 24 20.63 -12.37 -0.76
N ALA A 25 21.66 -12.05 -1.54
CA ALA A 25 23.06 -12.36 -1.23
C ALA A 25 23.55 -11.62 0.03
N VAL A 26 23.23 -10.32 0.16
CA VAL A 26 23.60 -9.52 1.35
C VAL A 26 22.92 -10.05 2.61
N PHE A 27 21.63 -10.37 2.53
CA PHE A 27 20.89 -10.93 3.67
C PHE A 27 21.37 -12.34 4.04
N ASN A 28 21.78 -13.15 3.06
CA ASN A 28 22.31 -14.50 3.33
C ASN A 28 23.63 -14.47 4.13
N GLN A 29 24.43 -13.42 4.00
CA GLN A 29 25.70 -13.28 4.73
C GLN A 29 25.52 -12.93 6.22
N TYR A 30 24.40 -12.29 6.60
CA TYR A 30 24.21 -11.76 7.95
C TYR A 30 23.36 -12.64 8.88
N LYS A 31 22.44 -13.47 8.35
CA LYS A 31 21.63 -14.49 9.08
C LYS A 31 20.59 -15.23 8.21
N GLY A 32 20.67 -15.13 6.88
CA GLY A 32 19.62 -15.64 5.98
C GLY A 32 18.57 -14.58 5.65
N LEU A 33 17.69 -14.87 4.68
CA LEU A 33 16.60 -13.97 4.30
C LEU A 33 15.52 -13.95 5.41
N PRO A 34 15.16 -12.78 5.98
CA PRO A 34 14.07 -12.73 6.95
C PRO A 34 12.78 -13.23 6.29
N LEU A 35 12.20 -14.31 6.83
CA LEU A 35 10.98 -14.91 6.28
C LEU A 35 9.82 -13.91 6.19
N ALA A 36 9.74 -12.96 7.13
CA ALA A 36 8.76 -11.87 7.09
C ALA A 36 8.88 -11.00 5.83
N VAL A 37 10.10 -10.72 5.36
CA VAL A 37 10.33 -9.94 4.13
C VAL A 37 9.92 -10.75 2.90
N VAL A 38 10.25 -12.05 2.85
CA VAL A 38 9.83 -12.93 1.76
C VAL A 38 8.31 -12.97 1.64
N LEU A 39 7.63 -13.25 2.75
CA LEU A 39 6.16 -13.33 2.79
C LEU A 39 5.52 -12.00 2.43
N PHE A 40 6.04 -10.89 2.93
CA PHE A 40 5.58 -9.55 2.58
C PHE A 40 5.72 -9.28 1.08
N LEU A 41 6.87 -9.57 0.48
CA LEU A 41 7.09 -9.40 -0.96
C LEU A 41 6.19 -10.30 -1.79
N ALA A 42 5.98 -11.55 -1.37
CA ALA A 42 5.07 -12.47 -2.04
C ALA A 42 3.63 -11.92 -2.04
N VAL A 43 3.13 -11.47 -0.89
CA VAL A 43 1.80 -10.85 -0.77
C VAL A 43 1.70 -9.59 -1.64
N LEU A 44 2.74 -8.75 -1.65
CA LEU A 44 2.78 -7.54 -2.46
C LEU A 44 2.68 -7.85 -3.96
N VAL A 45 3.48 -8.80 -4.46
CA VAL A 45 3.48 -9.21 -5.86
C VAL A 45 2.15 -9.86 -6.26
N ILE A 46 1.60 -10.75 -5.44
CA ILE A 46 0.30 -11.39 -5.69
C ILE A 46 -0.79 -10.32 -5.77
N THR A 47 -0.84 -9.40 -4.80
CA THR A 47 -1.85 -8.34 -4.77
C THR A 47 -1.71 -7.41 -5.97
N ASP A 48 -0.48 -7.05 -6.33
CA ASP A 48 -0.21 -6.23 -7.51
C ASP A 48 -0.68 -6.90 -8.81
N PHE A 49 -0.37 -8.19 -8.95
CA PHE A 49 -0.82 -8.99 -10.08
C PHE A 49 -2.35 -9.06 -10.15
N VAL A 50 -3.00 -9.36 -9.03
CA VAL A 50 -4.47 -9.42 -8.95
C VAL A 50 -5.08 -8.08 -9.33
N LEU A 51 -4.60 -6.97 -8.79
CA LEU A 51 -5.18 -5.65 -9.04
C LEU A 51 -4.94 -5.15 -10.49
N ARG A 52 -3.78 -5.47 -11.09
CA ARG A 52 -3.42 -4.94 -12.42
C ARG A 52 -3.79 -5.84 -13.58
N ARG A 53 -3.77 -7.16 -13.39
CA ARG A 53 -3.88 -8.13 -14.49
C ARG A 53 -5.20 -8.88 -14.53
N THR A 54 -5.99 -8.85 -13.46
CA THR A 54 -7.25 -9.64 -13.40
C THR A 54 -8.51 -8.80 -13.66
N ALA A 55 -9.60 -9.47 -14.02
CA ALA A 55 -10.93 -8.85 -14.10
C ALA A 55 -11.43 -8.37 -12.73
N TYR A 56 -11.02 -9.02 -11.64
CA TYR A 56 -11.39 -8.64 -10.28
C TYR A 56 -10.84 -7.26 -9.92
N GLY A 57 -9.56 -7.01 -10.20
CA GLY A 57 -8.95 -5.68 -10.01
C GLY A 57 -9.69 -4.57 -10.77
N ARG A 58 -10.07 -4.82 -12.03
CA ARG A 58 -10.87 -3.86 -12.82
C ARG A 58 -12.23 -3.53 -12.18
N LYS A 59 -12.91 -4.53 -11.60
CA LYS A 59 -14.18 -4.32 -10.87
C LYS A 59 -13.97 -3.46 -9.61
N ILE A 60 -12.87 -3.65 -8.89
CA ILE A 60 -12.53 -2.85 -7.70
C ILE A 60 -12.32 -1.38 -8.10
N PHE A 61 -11.50 -1.10 -9.12
CA PHE A 61 -11.23 0.27 -9.55
C PHE A 61 -12.47 0.95 -10.15
N ALA A 62 -13.31 0.21 -10.90
CA ALA A 62 -14.58 0.73 -11.40
C ALA A 62 -15.52 1.12 -10.24
N LEU A 63 -15.66 0.24 -9.24
CA LEU A 63 -16.46 0.50 -8.04
C LEU A 63 -15.98 1.74 -7.28
N GLY A 64 -14.66 1.91 -7.16
CA GLY A 64 -14.07 3.09 -6.51
C GLY A 64 -14.25 4.39 -7.27
N GLY A 65 -14.48 4.35 -8.60
CA GLY A 65 -14.73 5.56 -9.40
C GLY A 65 -16.17 6.06 -9.28
N SER A 66 -17.15 5.17 -9.43
CA SER A 66 -18.57 5.46 -9.21
C SER A 66 -19.34 4.18 -8.91
N ILE A 67 -20.02 4.18 -7.76
CA ILE A 67 -20.86 3.06 -7.31
C ILE A 67 -22.08 2.92 -8.24
N GLU A 68 -22.69 4.03 -8.61
CA GLU A 68 -23.89 4.05 -9.46
C GLU A 68 -23.58 3.55 -10.87
N ALA A 69 -22.47 3.99 -11.46
CA ALA A 69 -22.03 3.53 -12.78
C ALA A 69 -21.69 2.03 -12.75
N SER A 70 -21.04 1.55 -11.70
CA SER A 70 -20.70 0.14 -11.54
C SER A 70 -21.94 -0.75 -11.42
N ARG A 71 -22.97 -0.28 -10.70
CA ARG A 71 -24.26 -0.99 -10.61
C ARG A 71 -24.97 -1.06 -11.96
N ARG A 72 -24.96 0.03 -12.74
CA ARG A 72 -25.51 0.06 -14.12
C ARG A 72 -24.73 -0.83 -15.08
N ALA A 73 -23.43 -1.01 -14.85
CA ALA A 73 -22.57 -1.92 -15.63
C ALA A 73 -22.69 -3.40 -15.21
N GLY A 74 -23.66 -3.76 -14.36
CA GLY A 74 -23.90 -5.14 -13.94
C GLY A 74 -22.91 -5.70 -12.92
N ILE A 75 -22.08 -4.85 -12.29
CA ILE A 75 -21.17 -5.28 -11.23
C ILE A 75 -21.95 -5.43 -9.92
N ASN A 76 -21.87 -6.60 -9.29
CA ASN A 76 -22.40 -6.81 -7.95
C ASN A 76 -21.53 -6.04 -6.92
N VAL A 77 -21.96 -4.82 -6.59
CA VAL A 77 -21.29 -3.91 -5.67
C VAL A 77 -21.10 -4.53 -4.28
N ALA A 78 -22.13 -5.20 -3.76
CA ALA A 78 -22.11 -5.78 -2.42
C ALA A 78 -21.06 -6.90 -2.32
N ALA A 79 -21.06 -7.83 -3.28
CA ALA A 79 -20.10 -8.93 -3.31
C ALA A 79 -18.66 -8.43 -3.42
N VAL A 80 -18.40 -7.45 -4.30
CA VAL A 80 -17.05 -6.87 -4.44
C VAL A 80 -16.64 -6.16 -3.14
N ARG A 81 -17.52 -5.35 -2.55
CA ARG A 81 -17.21 -4.63 -1.30
C ARG A 81 -16.91 -5.59 -0.15
N ILE A 82 -17.72 -6.62 0.06
CA ILE A 82 -17.49 -7.65 1.08
C ILE A 82 -16.15 -8.35 0.85
N SER A 83 -15.85 -8.74 -0.38
CA SER A 83 -14.59 -9.42 -0.70
C SER A 83 -13.36 -8.55 -0.41
N VAL A 84 -13.41 -7.24 -0.70
CA VAL A 84 -12.30 -6.32 -0.44
C VAL A 84 -12.08 -6.12 1.06
N TYR A 85 -13.15 -5.98 1.84
CA TYR A 85 -13.04 -5.90 3.30
C TYR A 85 -12.50 -7.20 3.91
N ALA A 86 -12.93 -8.36 3.41
CA ALA A 86 -12.42 -9.65 3.83
C ALA A 86 -10.90 -9.78 3.56
N ILE A 87 -10.46 -9.43 2.34
CA ILE A 87 -9.04 -9.43 1.96
C ILE A 87 -8.23 -8.45 2.83
N SER A 88 -8.76 -7.26 3.10
CA SER A 88 -8.12 -6.29 4.00
C SER A 88 -7.97 -6.86 5.42
N GLY A 89 -8.97 -7.57 5.93
CA GLY A 89 -8.92 -8.27 7.20
C GLY A 89 -7.85 -9.38 7.20
N THR A 90 -7.73 -10.14 6.10
CA THR A 90 -6.67 -11.14 5.94
C THR A 90 -5.28 -10.51 5.97
N PHE A 91 -5.07 -9.36 5.31
CA PHE A 91 -3.80 -8.64 5.38
C PHE A 91 -3.51 -8.09 6.78
N ALA A 92 -4.53 -7.61 7.49
CA ALA A 92 -4.39 -7.20 8.89
C ALA A 92 -3.99 -8.39 9.79
N ALA A 93 -4.59 -9.57 9.59
CA ALA A 93 -4.23 -10.77 10.33
C ALA A 93 -2.77 -11.21 10.06
N ILE A 94 -2.34 -11.22 8.80
CA ILE A 94 -0.95 -11.55 8.43
C ILE A 94 0.03 -10.53 9.04
N GLY A 95 -0.28 -9.23 8.97
CA GLY A 95 0.52 -8.18 9.60
C GLY A 95 0.58 -8.32 11.12
N GLY A 96 -0.54 -8.68 11.76
CA GLY A 96 -0.60 -8.98 13.19
C GLY A 96 0.28 -10.15 13.59
N LEU A 97 0.35 -11.21 12.79
CA LEU A 97 1.28 -12.33 13.01
C LEU A 97 2.74 -11.87 12.98
N PHE A 98 3.11 -10.94 12.10
CA PHE A 98 4.46 -10.38 12.07
C PHE A 98 4.77 -9.54 13.31
N ILE A 99 3.81 -8.75 13.79
CA ILE A 99 3.97 -7.96 15.03
C ILE A 99 4.13 -8.91 16.23
N ALA A 100 3.27 -9.93 16.35
CA ALA A 100 3.35 -10.92 17.42
C ALA A 100 4.69 -11.68 17.39
N SER A 101 5.16 -12.07 16.20
CA SER A 101 6.46 -12.71 16.02
C SER A 101 7.62 -11.78 16.40
N LYS A 102 7.52 -10.48 16.11
CA LYS A 102 8.54 -9.48 16.48
C LYS A 102 8.64 -9.29 18.00
N ILE A 103 7.52 -9.29 18.70
CA ILE A 103 7.47 -9.03 20.16
C ILE A 103 7.62 -10.35 20.95
N ALA A 104 7.59 -11.50 20.27
CA ALA A 104 7.59 -12.85 20.87
C ALA A 104 6.49 -13.04 21.94
N SER A 105 5.42 -12.25 21.87
CA SER A 105 4.34 -12.18 22.86
C SER A 105 3.08 -11.58 22.23
N ALA A 106 1.92 -11.94 22.76
CA ALA A 106 0.63 -11.37 22.39
C ALA A 106 0.19 -10.35 23.44
N ASN A 107 0.25 -9.07 23.11
CA ASN A 107 -0.18 -7.97 23.97
C ASN A 107 -1.45 -7.32 23.37
N GLN A 108 -2.48 -7.09 24.19
CA GLN A 108 -3.72 -6.40 23.76
C GLN A 108 -3.46 -4.97 23.25
N GLY A 109 -2.40 -4.31 23.71
CA GLY A 109 -1.98 -3.00 23.21
C GLY A 109 -1.24 -3.04 21.87
N ALA A 110 -0.82 -4.22 21.39
CA ALA A 110 -0.09 -4.34 20.13
C ALA A 110 -1.02 -4.04 18.95
N GLY A 111 -0.73 -2.95 18.24
CA GLY A 111 -1.55 -2.48 17.12
C GLY A 111 -2.71 -1.55 17.51
N ALA A 112 -2.74 -1.06 18.75
CA ALA A 112 -3.75 -0.11 19.22
C ALA A 112 -3.42 1.34 18.83
N GLY A 113 -4.42 2.08 18.36
CA GLY A 113 -4.36 3.55 18.18
C GLY A 113 -3.66 4.02 16.90
N ASP A 114 -2.34 3.88 16.83
CA ASP A 114 -1.50 4.50 15.79
C ASP A 114 -1.42 3.67 14.50
N LEU A 115 -1.57 2.35 14.59
CA LEU A 115 -1.45 1.43 13.45
C LEU A 115 -2.41 1.78 12.31
N LEU A 116 -3.67 2.06 12.62
CA LEU A 116 -4.68 2.43 11.62
C LEU A 116 -4.36 3.78 10.97
N MET A 117 -3.93 4.76 11.77
CA MET A 117 -3.51 6.06 11.27
C MET A 117 -2.31 5.91 10.32
N ASN A 118 -1.28 5.18 10.74
CA ASN A 118 -0.07 4.93 9.96
C ASN A 118 -0.36 4.15 8.67
N ALA A 119 -1.27 3.16 8.72
CA ALA A 119 -1.68 2.40 7.55
C ALA A 119 -2.39 3.28 6.51
N ILE A 120 -3.32 4.13 6.94
CA ILE A 120 -4.00 5.07 6.05
C ILE A 120 -3.01 6.13 5.54
N ALA A 121 -2.17 6.69 6.41
CA ALA A 121 -1.14 7.66 6.04
C ALA A 121 -0.20 7.11 4.97
N ALA A 122 0.32 5.90 5.17
CA ALA A 122 1.19 5.25 4.21
C ALA A 122 0.51 5.04 2.85
N ALA A 123 -0.74 4.56 2.83
CA ALA A 123 -1.47 4.37 1.58
C ALA A 123 -1.67 5.70 0.83
N VAL A 124 -2.14 6.73 1.54
CA VAL A 124 -2.44 8.05 0.98
C VAL A 124 -1.20 8.79 0.52
N ILE A 125 -0.12 8.79 1.30
CA ILE A 125 1.20 9.35 0.92
C ILE A 125 1.76 8.63 -0.30
N GLY A 126 1.54 7.31 -0.39
CA GLY A 126 1.85 6.55 -1.59
C GLY A 126 1.07 7.01 -2.83
N GLY A 127 -0.07 7.67 -2.66
CA GLY A 127 -0.92 8.17 -3.74
C GLY A 127 -2.12 7.26 -4.04
N THR A 128 -2.56 6.42 -3.10
CA THR A 128 -3.90 5.83 -3.19
C THR A 128 -4.94 6.87 -2.81
N SER A 129 -5.95 7.06 -3.65
CA SER A 129 -6.98 8.08 -3.36
C SER A 129 -7.94 7.60 -2.28
N LEU A 130 -8.24 8.49 -1.31
CA LEU A 130 -9.25 8.24 -0.28
C LEU A 130 -10.67 8.13 -0.83
N PHE A 131 -10.91 8.77 -1.97
CA PHE A 131 -12.23 8.78 -2.62
C PHE A 131 -12.40 7.64 -3.64
N GLY A 132 -11.40 6.78 -3.79
CA GLY A 132 -11.46 5.58 -4.63
C GLY A 132 -11.12 5.81 -6.11
N GLY A 133 -11.02 4.68 -6.82
CA GLY A 133 -10.84 4.64 -8.28
C GLY A 133 -9.41 4.87 -8.77
N ARG A 134 -8.45 5.19 -7.89
CA ARG A 134 -7.04 5.37 -8.23
C ARG A 134 -6.12 4.84 -7.12
N GLY A 135 -5.07 4.15 -7.53
CA GLY A 135 -4.03 3.64 -6.63
C GLY A 135 -3.17 2.57 -7.31
N ARG A 136 -1.98 2.33 -6.77
CA ARG A 136 -1.09 1.24 -7.17
C ARG A 136 -0.49 0.59 -5.92
N THR A 137 -0.31 -0.72 -5.93
CA THR A 137 0.27 -1.44 -4.78
C THR A 137 1.71 -0.97 -4.48
N TRP A 138 2.50 -0.74 -5.53
CA TRP A 138 3.88 -0.24 -5.39
C TRP A 138 3.97 1.15 -4.74
N ASN A 139 2.99 1.99 -5.03
CA ASN A 139 2.88 3.32 -4.48
C ASN A 139 2.66 3.28 -2.95
N ALA A 140 1.79 2.37 -2.49
CA ALA A 140 1.58 2.16 -1.06
C ALA A 140 2.85 1.67 -0.33
N LEU A 141 3.67 0.83 -0.99
CA LEU A 141 4.98 0.43 -0.44
C LEU A 141 5.89 1.65 -0.21
N LEU A 142 5.99 2.55 -1.20
CA LEU A 142 6.79 3.77 -1.07
C LEU A 142 6.28 4.65 0.07
N GLY A 143 4.95 4.78 0.22
CA GLY A 143 4.37 5.54 1.33
C GLY A 143 4.64 4.92 2.71
N VAL A 144 4.63 3.58 2.82
CA VAL A 144 5.04 2.88 4.06
C VAL A 144 6.50 3.22 4.38
N LEU A 145 7.40 3.17 3.40
CA LEU A 145 8.82 3.49 3.61
C LEU A 145 9.02 4.93 4.11
N VAL A 146 8.25 5.90 3.58
CA VAL A 146 8.28 7.29 4.05
C VAL A 146 7.85 7.40 5.51
N ILE A 147 6.68 6.85 5.85
CA ILE A 147 6.15 6.90 7.22
C ILE A 147 7.08 6.22 8.22
N VAL A 148 7.60 5.03 7.88
CA VAL A 148 8.51 4.28 8.73
C VAL A 148 9.84 5.01 8.91
N SER A 149 10.36 5.65 7.87
CA SER A 149 11.58 6.45 7.95
C SER A 149 11.41 7.68 8.86
N ILE A 150 10.24 8.34 8.81
CA ILE A 150 9.91 9.45 9.72
C ILE A 150 9.86 8.95 11.17
N GLN A 151 9.17 7.84 11.43
CA GLN A 151 9.04 7.30 12.78
C GLN A 151 10.40 6.92 13.39
N TYR A 152 11.20 6.12 12.68
CA TYR A 152 12.51 5.72 13.19
C TYR A 152 13.48 6.90 13.24
N GLY A 153 13.45 7.82 12.27
CA GLY A 153 14.30 9.02 12.29
C GLY A 153 14.02 9.91 13.50
N LEU A 154 12.75 10.19 13.80
CA LEU A 154 12.38 10.98 14.97
C LEU A 154 12.67 10.25 16.29
N ALA A 155 12.48 8.93 16.32
CA ALA A 155 12.81 8.12 17.48
C ALA A 155 14.32 8.13 17.78
N LEU A 156 15.18 8.05 16.75
CA LEU A 156 16.63 8.15 16.90
C LEU A 156 17.08 9.52 17.41
N GLN A 157 16.34 10.57 17.09
CA GLN A 157 16.55 11.92 17.61
C GLN A 157 16.01 12.11 19.04
N GLY A 158 15.42 11.08 19.67
CA GLY A 158 14.88 11.16 21.01
C GLY A 158 13.59 11.99 21.13
N ILE A 159 12.91 12.25 20.02
CA ILE A 159 11.64 13.00 20.02
C ILE A 159 10.54 12.16 20.66
N ALA A 160 9.78 12.75 21.59
CA ALA A 160 8.71 12.06 22.30
C ALA A 160 7.58 11.60 21.35
N SER A 161 6.99 10.43 21.62
CA SER A 161 5.95 9.80 20.78
C SER A 161 4.75 10.71 20.46
N PRO A 162 4.22 11.55 21.38
CA PRO A 162 3.14 12.46 21.03
C PRO A 162 3.48 13.40 19.87
N VAL A 163 4.72 13.92 19.83
CA VAL A 163 5.19 14.80 18.76
C VAL A 163 5.35 14.02 17.45
N GLN A 164 5.80 12.77 17.51
CA GLN A 164 5.87 11.90 16.32
C GLN A 164 4.49 11.68 15.70
N TYR A 165 3.46 11.49 16.52
CA TYR A 165 2.07 11.34 16.06
C TYR A 165 1.52 12.64 15.48
N MET A 166 1.82 13.80 16.08
CA MET A 166 1.46 15.10 15.52
C MET A 166 2.10 15.33 14.14
N ILE A 167 3.38 14.97 13.98
CA ILE A 167 4.08 15.09 12.69
C ILE A 167 3.46 14.13 11.66
N THR A 168 3.28 12.87 12.02
CA THR A 168 2.73 11.85 11.10
C THR A 168 1.30 12.20 10.67
N GLY A 169 0.47 12.64 11.63
CA GLY A 169 -0.88 13.13 11.36
C GLY A 169 -0.88 14.40 10.50
N GLY A 170 0.07 15.30 10.72
CA GLY A 170 0.28 16.50 9.89
C GLY A 170 0.60 16.16 8.43
N VAL A 171 1.50 15.19 8.20
CA VAL A 171 1.84 14.72 6.85
C VAL A 171 0.64 14.06 6.17
N LEU A 172 -0.11 13.22 6.90
CA LEU A 172 -1.36 12.65 6.40
C LEU A 172 -2.34 13.76 6.00
N LEU A 173 -2.58 14.74 6.89
CA LEU A 173 -3.50 15.85 6.64
C LEU A 173 -3.09 16.65 5.40
N ALA A 174 -1.81 17.01 5.27
CA ALA A 174 -1.30 17.71 4.10
C ALA A 174 -1.58 16.93 2.81
N THR A 175 -1.31 15.62 2.81
CA THR A 175 -1.52 14.78 1.63
C THR A 175 -3.02 14.66 1.28
N VAL A 176 -3.89 14.51 2.27
CA VAL A 176 -5.35 14.44 2.07
C VAL A 176 -5.90 15.75 1.51
N VAL A 177 -5.45 16.89 2.02
CA VAL A 177 -5.85 18.21 1.50
C VAL A 177 -5.44 18.34 0.02
N ILE A 178 -4.23 17.91 -0.34
CA ILE A 178 -3.77 17.93 -1.73
C ILE A 178 -4.63 17.02 -2.62
N ASP A 179 -4.96 15.79 -2.17
CA ASP A 179 -5.83 14.85 -2.93
C ASP A 179 -7.23 15.45 -3.14
N ALA A 180 -7.81 16.04 -2.09
CA ALA A 180 -9.13 16.65 -2.12
C ALA A 180 -9.21 17.87 -3.06
N VAL A 181 -8.23 18.78 -2.98
CA VAL A 181 -8.17 19.98 -3.82
C VAL A 181 -7.95 19.61 -5.28
N THR A 182 -6.98 18.74 -5.57
CA THR A 182 -6.66 18.31 -6.94
C THR A 182 -7.88 17.67 -7.62
N ARG A 183 -8.66 16.87 -6.88
CA ARG A 183 -9.89 16.27 -7.41
C ARG A 183 -10.98 17.29 -7.73
N LYS A 184 -11.18 18.30 -6.87
CA LYS A 184 -12.19 19.34 -7.08
C LYS A 184 -11.92 20.09 -8.39
N THR A 185 -10.67 20.40 -8.67
CA THR A 185 -10.23 21.04 -9.92
C THR A 185 -10.49 20.16 -11.15
N GLN A 186 -10.28 18.84 -11.04
CA GLN A 186 -10.53 17.90 -12.15
C GLN A 186 -12.02 17.72 -12.48
N LYS A 187 -12.92 17.78 -11.48
CA LYS A 187 -14.37 17.76 -11.73
C LYS A 187 -14.86 19.05 -12.40
N SER A 188 -14.29 20.20 -12.06
CA SER A 188 -14.62 21.48 -12.70
C SER A 188 -14.06 21.63 -14.12
N ALA A 189 -13.01 20.87 -14.47
CA ALA A 189 -12.34 20.94 -15.78
C ALA A 189 -12.96 20.05 -16.88
N GLY A 190 -14.10 19.40 -16.64
CA GLY A 190 -14.99 18.87 -17.69
C GLY A 190 -14.33 18.01 -18.78
N ARG A 191 -14.08 16.74 -18.48
CA ARG A 191 -14.08 15.65 -19.48
C ARG A 191 -14.87 14.48 -18.92
N ALA A 192 -16.19 14.59 -19.02
CA ALA A 192 -17.15 13.50 -18.86
C ALA A 192 -17.67 13.12 -20.25
#